data_AF-A0A2G9GEC7-F1
#
_entry.id   AF-A0A2G9GEC7-F1
#
_cell.length_a   1.000
_cell.length_b   1.000
_cell.length_c   1.000
_cell.angle_alpha   90.00
_cell.angle_beta   90.00
_cell.angle_gamma   90.00
#
_symmetry.space_group_name_H-M   'P 1'
#
loop_
_entity.id
_entity.type
_entity.pdbx_description
1 polymer ?
#
loop_
_entity_poly.entity_id
_entity_poly.type
_entity_poly.pdbx_seq_one_letter_code
_entity_poly.pdbx_strand_id
1 'polypeptide(L)'
;MSYKNSPETKFQKYIRAAKCDMTGSSSRNTSMPKNPVLYDHLPYPLHDDDYIRVCNIPKRKGANFRDLPGIVIGADNVVQRAKEQCLMPSGKPWVPDYALNFRDGRSTKPFGRLWWDETVPTVFCFPDPHMRAILHPEQDRLLTLRECARLQGFHDHYKFCGKLKERYSQVGNAVAVSVSRALGFSLGMAVKKLSGDEHLMTLPPKFSHSTTVQVKNSLLKKFKP
;
A
#
# COMPACT_ATOMS: atom_id res chain seq x y z
N MET A 1 -0.80 -0.58 -18.20
CA MET A 1 0.14 -1.66 -18.62
C MET A 1 -0.54 -3.02 -18.42
N SER A 2 -0.04 -4.10 -18.99
CA SER A 2 -0.57 -5.44 -18.73
C SER A 2 0.03 -6.05 -17.47
N TYR A 3 -0.70 -6.92 -16.79
CA TYR A 3 -0.11 -7.76 -15.75
C TYR A 3 0.91 -8.71 -16.38
N LYS A 4 2.07 -8.87 -15.72
CA LYS A 4 3.06 -9.88 -16.12
C LYS A 4 2.66 -11.28 -15.65
N ASN A 5 2.18 -11.38 -14.41
CA ASN A 5 1.87 -12.66 -13.76
C ASN A 5 0.38 -12.78 -13.38
N SER A 6 -0.07 -14.02 -13.26
CA SER A 6 -1.34 -14.38 -12.62
C SER A 6 -1.32 -14.05 -11.12
N PRO A 7 -2.48 -13.86 -10.45
CA PRO A 7 -2.50 -13.59 -9.01
C PRO A 7 -2.06 -14.82 -8.22
N GLU A 8 -1.09 -14.63 -7.33
CA GLU A 8 -0.45 -15.67 -6.54
C GLU A 8 -1.18 -15.88 -5.20
N THR A 9 -1.62 -14.79 -4.55
CA THR A 9 -2.25 -14.87 -3.22
C THR A 9 -3.77 -14.76 -3.26
N LYS A 10 -4.45 -15.21 -2.20
CA LYS A 10 -5.91 -15.04 -2.03
C LYS A 10 -6.32 -13.57 -2.10
N PHE A 11 -5.50 -12.68 -1.52
CA PHE A 11 -5.73 -11.24 -1.57
C PHE A 11 -5.59 -10.68 -2.99
N GLN A 12 -4.55 -11.08 -3.72
CA GLN A 12 -4.37 -10.67 -5.12
C GLN A 12 -5.52 -11.16 -6.02
N LYS A 13 -6.03 -12.38 -5.79
CA LYS A 13 -7.22 -12.90 -6.48
C LYS A 13 -8.45 -12.04 -6.18
N TYR A 14 -8.64 -11.64 -4.93
CA TYR A 14 -9.75 -10.80 -4.49
C TYR A 14 -9.71 -9.39 -5.11
N ILE A 15 -8.59 -8.65 -4.98
CA ILE A 15 -8.50 -7.28 -5.50
C ILE A 15 -8.50 -7.22 -7.04
N ARG A 16 -8.14 -8.32 -7.73
CA ARG A 16 -8.23 -8.47 -9.18
C ARG A 16 -9.58 -9.00 -9.67
N ALA A 17 -10.54 -9.24 -8.77
CA ALA A 17 -11.88 -9.69 -9.15
C ALA A 17 -12.59 -8.68 -10.07
N ALA A 18 -13.50 -9.21 -10.89
CA ALA A 18 -14.24 -8.40 -11.84
C ALA A 18 -15.14 -7.40 -11.12
N LYS A 19 -15.42 -6.26 -11.77
CA LYS A 19 -16.34 -5.27 -11.22
C LYS A 19 -17.73 -5.87 -10.98
N CYS A 20 -18.23 -6.69 -11.90
CA CYS A 20 -19.51 -7.37 -11.77
C CYS A 20 -19.57 -8.33 -10.56
N ASP A 21 -18.48 -9.04 -10.25
CA ASP A 21 -18.42 -9.93 -9.09
C ASP A 21 -18.51 -9.17 -7.76
N MET A 22 -17.99 -7.94 -7.73
CA MET A 22 -17.98 -7.08 -6.55
C MET A 22 -19.26 -6.27 -6.38
N THR A 23 -19.90 -5.82 -7.46
CA THR A 23 -21.16 -5.07 -7.37
C THR A 23 -22.39 -5.97 -7.39
N GLY A 24 -22.26 -7.24 -7.79
CA GLY A 24 -23.39 -8.15 -7.98
C GLY A 24 -24.32 -7.74 -9.13
N SER A 25 -23.86 -6.82 -9.98
CA SER A 25 -24.62 -6.33 -11.14
C SER A 25 -24.45 -7.29 -12.30
N SER A 26 -25.56 -7.88 -12.78
CA SER A 26 -25.60 -8.62 -14.04
C SER A 26 -25.47 -7.65 -15.22
N SER A 27 -24.26 -7.17 -15.50
CA SER A 27 -24.01 -6.50 -16.78
C SER A 27 -24.15 -7.56 -17.87
N ARG A 28 -25.22 -7.44 -18.68
CA ARG A 28 -25.31 -8.13 -19.97
C ARG A 28 -24.08 -7.71 -20.78
N ASN A 29 -23.26 -8.68 -21.17
CA ASN A 29 -22.13 -8.54 -22.11
C ASN A 29 -20.88 -7.79 -21.64
N THR A 30 -20.24 -8.23 -20.56
CA THR A 30 -18.77 -8.08 -20.47
C THR A 30 -18.16 -9.42 -20.08
N SER A 31 -17.71 -10.17 -21.09
CA SER A 31 -16.69 -11.19 -20.87
C SER A 31 -15.53 -10.54 -20.12
N MET A 32 -14.92 -11.28 -19.20
CA MET A 32 -13.66 -10.85 -18.57
C MET A 32 -12.73 -10.37 -19.68
N PRO A 33 -12.21 -9.13 -19.61
CA PRO A 33 -11.34 -8.63 -20.66
C PRO A 33 -10.21 -9.64 -20.84
N LYS A 34 -10.06 -10.14 -22.08
CA LYS A 34 -9.08 -11.20 -22.43
C LYS A 34 -7.68 -10.87 -21.91
N ASN A 35 -7.37 -9.57 -21.76
CA ASN A 35 -6.16 -9.04 -21.15
C ASN A 35 -6.49 -8.09 -19.98
N PRO A 36 -6.32 -8.51 -18.71
CA PRO A 36 -6.53 -7.62 -17.57
C PRO A 36 -5.47 -6.49 -17.57
N VAL A 37 -5.95 -5.25 -17.45
CA VAL A 37 -5.10 -4.04 -17.46
C VAL A 37 -4.76 -3.65 -16.02
N LEU A 38 -3.48 -3.38 -15.77
CA LEU A 38 -2.94 -2.79 -14.56
C LEU A 38 -2.91 -1.27 -14.70
N TYR A 39 -3.77 -0.59 -13.94
CA TYR A 39 -3.89 0.86 -13.89
C TYR A 39 -3.04 1.46 -12.77
N ASP A 40 -2.54 2.68 -13.01
CA ASP A 40 -1.83 3.52 -12.02
C ASP A 40 -0.64 2.86 -11.30
N HIS A 41 0.01 1.87 -11.93
CA HIS A 41 1.26 1.32 -11.42
C HIS A 41 2.44 2.22 -11.80
N LEU A 42 2.45 3.42 -11.20
CA LEU A 42 3.41 4.49 -11.45
C LEU A 42 3.99 4.95 -10.10
N PRO A 43 5.32 4.93 -9.90
CA PRO A 43 5.95 5.54 -8.74
C PRO A 43 5.92 7.06 -8.85
N TYR A 44 6.00 7.74 -7.70
CA TYR A 44 6.28 9.18 -7.71
C TYR A 44 7.74 9.40 -8.13
N PRO A 45 8.01 10.32 -9.08
CA PRO A 45 9.38 10.58 -9.53
C PRO A 45 10.20 11.16 -8.38
N LEU A 46 11.39 10.60 -8.16
CA LEU A 46 12.37 11.12 -7.20
C LEU A 46 13.25 12.15 -7.88
N HIS A 47 13.73 13.12 -7.11
CA HIS A 47 14.82 13.98 -7.56
C HIS A 47 16.12 13.19 -7.68
N ASP A 48 17.06 13.63 -8.52
CA ASP A 48 18.28 12.88 -8.85
C ASP A 48 19.08 12.49 -7.62
N ASP A 49 19.25 13.41 -6.66
CA ASP A 49 19.95 13.12 -5.41
C ASP A 49 19.26 12.05 -4.58
N ASP A 50 17.93 12.10 -4.48
CA ASP A 50 17.16 11.11 -3.71
C ASP A 50 17.13 9.77 -4.41
N TYR A 51 17.10 9.77 -5.74
CA TYR A 51 17.23 8.57 -6.54
C TYR A 51 18.57 7.88 -6.29
N ILE A 52 19.68 8.63 -6.33
CA ILE A 52 21.02 8.12 -6.01
C ILE A 52 21.06 7.52 -4.60
N ARG A 53 20.48 8.21 -3.60
CA ARG A 53 20.39 7.67 -2.23
C ARG A 53 19.63 6.35 -2.20
N VAL A 54 18.45 6.30 -2.82
CA VAL A 54 17.60 5.09 -2.87
C VAL A 54 18.32 3.91 -3.52
N CYS A 55 19.05 4.14 -4.61
CA CYS A 55 19.87 3.11 -5.27
C CYS A 55 20.97 2.54 -4.38
N ASN A 56 21.45 3.32 -3.40
CA ASN A 56 22.48 2.89 -2.46
C ASN A 56 21.91 2.30 -1.16
N ILE A 57 20.59 2.28 -0.97
CA ILE A 57 19.97 1.58 0.16
C ILE A 57 19.99 0.07 -0.12
N PRO A 58 20.59 -0.77 0.76
CA PRO A 58 20.64 -2.22 0.55
C PRO A 58 19.25 -2.85 0.39
N LYS A 59 19.15 -3.92 -0.41
CA LYS A 59 17.91 -4.69 -0.66
C LYS A 59 17.74 -5.79 0.38
N ARG A 60 17.57 -5.41 1.65
CA ARG A 60 17.37 -6.31 2.79
C ARG A 60 16.37 -5.73 3.76
N LYS A 61 15.77 -6.60 4.59
CA LYS A 61 14.89 -6.19 5.68
C LYS A 61 15.60 -5.23 6.63
N GLY A 62 14.92 -4.14 7.01
CA GLY A 62 15.44 -3.13 7.94
C GLY A 62 16.43 -2.12 7.34
N ALA A 63 16.75 -2.22 6.04
CA ALA A 63 17.63 -1.26 5.38
C ALA A 63 17.03 0.14 5.36
N ASN A 64 17.85 1.16 5.65
CA ASN A 64 17.42 2.55 5.73
C ASN A 64 18.58 3.53 5.52
N PHE A 65 18.36 4.84 5.72
CA PHE A 65 19.41 5.86 5.53
C PHE A 65 20.68 5.61 6.37
N ARG A 66 20.60 4.84 7.47
CA ARG A 66 21.74 4.47 8.30
C ARG A 66 22.76 3.57 7.60
N ASP A 67 22.37 2.96 6.48
CA ASP A 67 23.26 2.16 5.63
C ASP A 67 24.02 3.01 4.59
N LEU A 68 23.72 4.31 4.48
CA LEU A 68 24.42 5.21 3.57
C LEU A 68 25.81 5.59 4.13
N PRO A 69 26.78 5.90 3.26
CA PRO A 69 28.13 6.27 3.71
C PRO A 69 28.16 7.66 4.38
N GLY A 70 29.23 7.92 5.13
CA GLY A 70 29.48 9.23 5.76
C GLY A 70 28.79 9.45 7.12
N ILE A 71 28.36 8.37 7.79
CA ILE A 71 27.77 8.40 9.13
C ILE A 71 28.35 7.33 10.04
N VAL A 72 28.28 7.59 11.34
CA VAL A 72 28.62 6.66 12.43
C VAL A 72 27.46 6.58 13.42
N ILE A 73 27.25 5.42 14.02
CA ILE A 73 26.22 5.23 15.05
C ILE A 73 26.93 5.17 16.40
N GLY A 74 26.61 6.12 17.29
CA GLY A 74 27.15 6.18 18.64
C GLY A 74 26.64 5.05 19.54
N ALA A 75 27.27 4.86 20.69
CA ALA A 75 26.86 3.87 21.70
C ALA A 75 25.42 4.10 22.24
N ASP A 76 24.92 5.33 22.11
CA ASP A 76 23.57 5.79 22.46
C ASP A 76 22.54 5.59 21.33
N ASN A 77 22.92 4.90 20.25
CA ASN A 77 22.11 4.66 19.04
C ASN A 77 21.72 5.95 18.28
N VAL A 78 22.47 7.04 18.49
CA VAL A 78 22.32 8.30 17.77
C VAL A 78 23.23 8.30 16.54
N VAL A 79 22.69 8.70 15.40
CA VAL A 79 23.46 8.85 14.16
C VAL A 79 24.21 10.17 14.17
N GLN A 80 25.50 10.12 13.87
CA GLN A 80 26.38 11.29 13.78
C GLN A 80 27.13 11.29 12.43
N ARG A 81 27.60 12.47 12.01
CA ARG A 81 28.49 12.60 10.85
C ARG A 81 29.82 11.91 11.12
N ALA A 82 30.31 11.15 10.15
CA ALA A 82 31.69 10.68 10.19
C ALA A 82 32.67 11.87 10.06
N LYS A 83 33.88 11.73 10.63
CA LYS A 83 34.94 12.74 10.51
C LYS A 83 35.38 12.95 9.06
N GLU A 84 35.43 11.86 8.30
CA GLU A 84 35.71 11.88 6.87
C GLU A 84 34.42 12.12 6.09
N GLN A 85 34.40 13.20 5.31
CA GLN A 85 33.20 13.60 4.58
C GLN A 85 33.09 12.81 3.28
N CYS A 86 32.14 11.86 3.25
CA CYS A 86 31.71 11.24 1.99
C CYS A 86 30.67 12.13 1.31
N LEU A 87 30.98 12.59 0.10
CA LEU A 87 30.07 13.38 -0.73
C LEU A 87 29.51 12.54 -1.88
N MET A 88 28.32 12.91 -2.33
CA MET A 88 27.70 12.41 -3.55
C MET A 88 28.30 13.11 -4.79
N PRO A 89 28.05 12.60 -6.01
CA PRO A 89 28.46 13.28 -7.25
C PRO A 89 27.96 14.73 -7.38
N SER A 90 26.85 15.07 -6.73
CA SER A 90 26.31 16.44 -6.68
C SER A 90 27.04 17.37 -5.69
N GLY A 91 28.05 16.89 -4.98
CA GLY A 91 28.77 17.63 -3.93
C GLY A 91 28.02 17.72 -2.60
N LYS A 92 26.81 17.18 -2.51
CA LYS A 92 26.02 17.13 -1.26
C LYS A 92 26.40 15.91 -0.41
N PRO A 93 26.17 15.96 0.91
CA PRO A 93 26.34 14.77 1.75
C PRO A 93 25.32 13.68 1.40
N TRP A 94 25.74 12.42 1.59
CA TRP A 94 24.91 11.24 1.38
C TRP A 94 23.65 11.23 2.26
N VAL A 95 23.82 11.43 3.56
CA VAL A 95 22.70 11.58 4.49
C VAL A 95 22.38 13.06 4.64
N PRO A 96 21.14 13.53 4.47
CA PRO A 96 20.79 14.94 4.74
C PRO A 96 20.72 15.26 6.24
N ASP A 97 20.93 16.54 6.62
CA ASP A 97 20.92 16.95 8.04
C ASP A 97 19.56 16.73 8.72
N TYR A 98 18.45 16.88 7.98
CA TYR A 98 17.13 16.58 8.53
C TYR A 98 16.99 15.11 8.97
N ALA A 99 17.67 14.18 8.28
CA ALA A 99 17.60 12.75 8.59
C ALA A 99 18.43 12.42 9.85
N LEU A 100 19.56 13.10 10.03
CA LEU A 100 20.40 13.01 11.23
C LEU A 100 19.68 13.52 12.47
N ASN A 101 18.94 14.62 12.35
CA ASN A 101 18.24 15.22 13.48
C ASN A 101 16.85 14.62 13.71
N PHE A 102 16.40 13.67 12.88
CA PHE A 102 15.05 13.16 12.95
C PHE A 102 14.85 12.25 14.17
N ARG A 103 13.97 12.68 15.09
CA ARG A 103 13.72 12.03 16.40
C ARG A 103 15.03 11.83 17.17
N ASP A 104 15.75 12.93 17.38
CA ASP A 104 17.02 12.98 18.11
C ASP A 104 18.08 12.02 17.54
N GLY A 105 18.05 11.79 16.22
CA GLY A 105 18.96 10.91 15.50
C GLY A 105 18.78 9.42 15.75
N ARG A 106 17.73 9.00 16.46
CA ARG A 106 17.45 7.60 16.80
C ARG A 106 16.53 6.89 15.81
N SER A 107 15.97 7.63 14.84
CA SER A 107 15.05 7.06 13.88
C SER A 107 15.73 6.15 12.87
N THR A 108 14.99 5.15 12.39
CA THR A 108 15.34 4.28 11.25
C THR A 108 14.40 4.48 10.06
N LYS A 109 13.51 5.48 10.14
CA LYS A 109 12.43 5.69 9.16
C LYS A 109 12.88 6.35 7.84
N PRO A 110 13.72 7.40 7.83
CA PRO A 110 14.13 8.05 6.58
C PRO A 110 14.77 7.05 5.60
N PHE A 111 14.39 7.15 4.31
CA PHE A 111 14.81 6.23 3.25
C PHE A 111 14.69 4.75 3.63
N GLY A 112 13.70 4.41 4.48
CA GLY A 112 13.48 3.04 4.92
C GLY A 112 12.92 2.17 3.81
N ARG A 113 13.48 0.98 3.65
CA ARG A 113 13.02 -0.04 2.72
C ARG A 113 12.05 -0.99 3.42
N LEU A 114 10.86 -1.14 2.84
CA LEU A 114 9.87 -2.09 3.34
C LEU A 114 10.31 -3.52 2.99
N TRP A 115 9.80 -4.50 3.75
CA TRP A 115 9.98 -5.91 3.44
C TRP A 115 8.65 -6.67 3.34
N TRP A 116 8.71 -7.87 2.76
CA TRP A 116 7.53 -8.69 2.45
C TRP A 116 6.75 -9.17 3.69
N ASP A 117 7.41 -9.25 4.84
CA ASP A 117 6.83 -9.66 6.12
C ASP A 117 6.51 -8.48 7.05
N GLU A 118 6.57 -7.26 6.52
CA GLU A 118 6.23 -6.03 7.24
C GLU A 118 4.84 -5.51 6.84
N THR A 119 4.31 -4.61 7.65
CA THR A 119 3.07 -3.89 7.36
C THR A 119 3.35 -2.40 7.21
N VAL A 120 2.50 -1.72 6.44
CA VAL A 120 2.47 -0.26 6.38
C VAL A 120 1.39 0.20 7.36
N PRO A 121 1.75 0.79 8.52
CA PRO A 121 0.76 1.10 9.56
C PRO A 121 -0.34 2.06 9.10
N THR A 122 0.02 2.99 8.22
CA THR A 122 -0.91 3.95 7.62
C THR A 122 -0.38 4.34 6.24
N VAL A 123 -1.23 4.25 5.23
CA VAL A 123 -0.93 4.74 3.88
C VAL A 123 -1.20 6.25 3.85
N PHE A 124 -0.20 7.04 3.49
CA PHE A 124 -0.30 8.51 3.50
C PHE A 124 -0.67 9.09 2.14
N CYS A 125 -1.10 10.35 2.17
CA CYS A 125 -1.49 11.15 1.00
C CYS A 125 -0.33 11.53 0.07
N PHE A 126 0.91 11.26 0.48
CA PHE A 126 2.10 11.55 -0.31
C PHE A 126 3.22 10.55 0.02
N PRO A 127 3.87 9.92 -0.98
CA PRO A 127 4.89 8.88 -0.78
C PRO A 127 6.27 9.50 -0.53
N ASP A 128 6.40 10.31 0.52
CA ASP A 128 7.65 10.98 0.88
C ASP A 128 8.64 10.01 1.57
N PRO A 129 9.85 9.75 1.02
CA PRO A 129 10.85 8.88 1.66
C PRO A 129 11.59 9.52 2.84
N HIS A 130 11.52 10.85 3.02
CA HIS A 130 12.36 11.58 3.97
C HIS A 130 12.00 11.29 5.44
N MET A 131 10.78 10.83 5.72
CA MET A 131 10.29 10.66 7.10
C MET A 131 9.73 9.26 7.41
N ARG A 132 9.73 8.33 6.45
CA ARG A 132 9.04 7.03 6.57
C ARG A 132 9.69 5.97 5.67
N ALA A 133 9.44 4.71 6.05
CA ALA A 133 9.73 3.58 5.18
C ALA A 133 8.65 3.47 4.08
N ILE A 134 9.07 3.60 2.83
CA ILE A 134 8.18 3.55 1.66
C ILE A 134 8.90 3.06 0.40
N LEU A 135 10.18 2.67 0.50
CA LEU A 135 10.90 2.11 -0.64
C LEU A 135 10.40 0.68 -0.89
N HIS A 136 10.30 0.33 -2.18
CA HIS A 136 9.92 -1.02 -2.58
C HIS A 136 10.97 -2.04 -2.09
N PRO A 137 10.58 -3.27 -1.68
CA PRO A 137 11.53 -4.25 -1.13
C PRO A 137 12.72 -4.59 -2.04
N GLU A 138 12.50 -4.64 -3.35
CA GLU A 138 13.53 -5.11 -4.31
C GLU A 138 13.90 -4.10 -5.39
N GLN A 139 13.16 -2.99 -5.48
CA GLN A 139 13.29 -2.02 -6.58
C GLN A 139 13.70 -0.66 -6.01
N ASP A 140 14.49 0.08 -6.77
CA ASP A 140 15.06 1.36 -6.33
C ASP A 140 14.09 2.51 -6.65
N ARG A 141 12.91 2.42 -6.01
CA ARG A 141 11.81 3.36 -6.14
C ARG A 141 10.92 3.35 -4.90
N LEU A 142 10.08 4.38 -4.80
CA LEU A 142 8.95 4.42 -3.87
C LEU A 142 7.88 3.39 -4.27
N LEU A 143 7.00 3.03 -3.32
CA LEU A 143 5.75 2.36 -3.66
C LEU A 143 4.96 3.19 -4.68
N THR A 144 4.43 2.49 -5.69
CA THR A 144 3.56 3.05 -6.71
C THR A 144 2.18 3.39 -6.14
N LEU A 145 1.44 4.24 -6.86
CA LEU A 145 0.06 4.56 -6.48
C LEU A 145 -0.78 3.28 -6.36
N ARG A 146 -0.65 2.35 -7.31
CA ARG A 146 -1.41 1.09 -7.28
C ARG A 146 -1.03 0.21 -6.08
N GLU A 147 0.23 0.16 -5.67
CA GLU A 147 0.64 -0.58 -4.47
C GLU A 147 0.00 0.03 -3.21
N CYS A 148 0.05 1.36 -3.07
CA CYS A 148 -0.64 2.08 -1.98
C CYS A 148 -2.16 1.86 -1.99
N ALA A 149 -2.78 1.88 -3.18
CA ALA A 149 -4.22 1.63 -3.33
C ALA A 149 -4.60 0.21 -2.90
N ARG A 150 -3.77 -0.79 -3.23
CA ARG A 150 -3.97 -2.17 -2.78
C ARG A 150 -3.83 -2.30 -1.26
N LEU A 151 -2.89 -1.59 -0.63
CA LEU A 151 -2.78 -1.56 0.84
C LEU A 151 -4.07 -1.01 1.49
N GLN A 152 -4.76 -0.06 0.84
CA GLN A 152 -6.09 0.43 1.25
C GLN A 152 -7.28 -0.47 0.81
N GLY A 153 -7.00 -1.62 0.19
CA GLY A 153 -8.02 -2.58 -0.24
C GLY A 153 -8.79 -2.20 -1.51
N PHE A 154 -8.32 -1.21 -2.28
CA PHE A 154 -8.94 -0.89 -3.56
C PHE A 154 -8.78 -2.05 -4.55
N HIS A 155 -9.86 -2.32 -5.28
CA HIS A 155 -9.83 -3.25 -6.40
C HIS A 155 -9.05 -2.64 -7.56
N ASP A 156 -8.39 -3.49 -8.33
CA ASP A 156 -7.50 -3.06 -9.41
C ASP A 156 -8.24 -2.38 -10.57
N HIS A 157 -9.55 -2.62 -10.69
CA HIS A 157 -10.40 -1.93 -11.68
C HIS A 157 -10.77 -0.48 -11.27
N TYR A 158 -10.53 -0.08 -10.02
CA TYR A 158 -10.82 1.28 -9.55
C TYR A 158 -9.77 2.25 -10.10
N LYS A 159 -10.22 3.32 -10.77
CA LYS A 159 -9.36 4.29 -11.44
C LYS A 159 -9.34 5.60 -10.68
N PHE A 160 -8.15 6.15 -10.49
CA PHE A 160 -7.94 7.46 -9.87
C PHE A 160 -7.77 8.53 -10.94
N CYS A 161 -8.36 9.70 -10.73
CA CYS A 161 -8.36 10.82 -11.69
C CYS A 161 -7.52 11.99 -11.17
N GLY A 162 -7.08 12.89 -12.06
CA GLY A 162 -6.26 14.06 -11.70
C GLY A 162 -4.75 13.84 -11.82
N LYS A 163 -3.96 14.75 -11.25
CA LYS A 163 -2.49 14.68 -11.26
C LYS A 163 -1.98 13.59 -10.31
N LEU A 164 -0.77 13.07 -10.54
CA LEU A 164 -0.23 11.96 -9.73
C LEU A 164 -0.26 12.25 -8.22
N LYS A 165 0.13 13.46 -7.80
CA LYS A 165 0.09 13.88 -6.38
C LYS A 165 -1.32 13.85 -5.80
N GLU A 166 -2.32 14.34 -6.55
CA GLU A 166 -3.73 14.34 -6.12
C GLU A 166 -4.28 12.92 -6.02
N ARG A 167 -3.84 12.01 -6.90
CA ARG A 167 -4.22 10.60 -6.83
C ARG A 167 -3.67 9.93 -5.56
N TYR A 168 -2.44 10.25 -5.14
CA TYR A 168 -1.92 9.78 -3.85
C TYR A 168 -2.75 10.33 -2.69
N SER A 169 -3.17 11.59 -2.74
CA SER A 169 -4.08 12.17 -1.74
C SER A 169 -5.43 11.45 -1.69
N GLN A 170 -6.01 11.08 -2.84
CA GLN A 170 -7.25 10.29 -2.89
C GLN A 170 -7.09 8.94 -2.20
N VAL A 171 -5.96 8.25 -2.41
CA VAL A 171 -5.68 6.96 -1.76
C VAL A 171 -5.45 7.12 -0.26
N GLY A 172 -4.65 8.11 0.16
CA GLY A 172 -4.28 8.31 1.56
C GLY A 172 -5.44 8.79 2.43
N ASN A 173 -6.35 9.62 1.88
CA ASN A 173 -7.53 10.12 2.60
C ASN A 173 -8.69 9.11 2.61
N ALA A 174 -8.63 8.05 1.81
CA ALA A 174 -9.72 7.08 1.74
C ALA A 174 -9.81 6.23 3.01
N VAL A 175 -11.04 5.88 3.37
CA VAL A 175 -11.29 4.78 4.31
C VAL A 175 -11.02 3.46 3.59
N ALA A 176 -10.31 2.54 4.26
CA ALA A 176 -10.01 1.23 3.72
C ALA A 176 -11.28 0.53 3.22
N VAL A 177 -11.24 0.03 1.98
CA VAL A 177 -12.43 -0.49 1.28
C VAL A 177 -13.03 -1.69 2.02
N SER A 178 -12.22 -2.51 2.66
CA SER A 178 -12.68 -3.65 3.48
C SER A 178 -13.51 -3.21 4.69
N VAL A 179 -13.11 -2.11 5.34
CA VAL A 179 -13.83 -1.51 6.48
C VAL A 179 -15.19 -0.99 6.01
N SER A 180 -15.19 -0.16 4.96
CA SER A 180 -16.43 0.37 4.37
C SER A 180 -17.38 -0.73 3.91
N ARG A 181 -16.85 -1.83 3.38
CA ARG A 181 -17.65 -2.99 2.95
C ARG A 181 -18.30 -3.73 4.12
N ALA A 182 -17.59 -3.90 5.23
CA ALA A 182 -18.16 -4.51 6.44
C ALA A 182 -19.28 -3.65 7.01
N LEU A 183 -19.06 -2.34 7.13
CA LEU A 183 -20.07 -1.38 7.57
C LEU A 183 -21.29 -1.37 6.65
N GLY A 184 -21.07 -1.39 5.33
CA GLY A 184 -22.16 -1.46 4.34
C GLY A 184 -22.96 -2.77 4.45
N PHE A 185 -22.33 -3.88 4.79
CA PHE A 185 -23.03 -5.15 5.04
C PHE A 185 -23.90 -5.07 6.29
N SER A 186 -23.36 -4.56 7.40
CA SER A 186 -24.12 -4.34 8.64
C SER A 186 -25.32 -3.42 8.42
N LEU A 187 -25.12 -2.31 7.70
CA LEU A 187 -26.21 -1.42 7.29
C LEU A 187 -27.29 -2.17 6.47
N GLY A 188 -26.88 -2.95 5.48
CA GLY A 188 -27.80 -3.74 4.66
C GLY A 188 -28.61 -4.77 5.45
N MET A 189 -28.04 -5.33 6.52
CA MET A 189 -28.74 -6.25 7.42
C MET A 189 -29.74 -5.52 8.32
N ALA A 190 -29.36 -4.35 8.85
CA ALA A 190 -30.24 -3.51 9.65
C ALA A 190 -31.46 -3.02 8.85
N VAL A 191 -31.25 -2.53 7.62
CA VAL A 191 -32.33 -2.10 6.72
C VAL A 191 -33.31 -3.24 6.42
N LYS A 192 -32.82 -4.47 6.32
CA LYS A 192 -33.63 -5.67 6.11
C LYS A 192 -34.26 -6.23 7.39
N LYS A 193 -34.00 -5.62 8.54
CA LYS A 193 -34.43 -6.11 9.87
C LYS A 193 -33.96 -7.55 10.14
N LEU A 194 -32.74 -7.87 9.70
CA LEU A 194 -32.09 -9.16 9.91
C LEU A 194 -30.95 -9.09 10.96
N SER A 195 -30.77 -7.94 11.60
CA SER A 195 -29.86 -7.74 12.72
C SER A 195 -30.61 -7.85 14.04
N GLY A 196 -29.96 -8.37 15.08
CA GLY A 196 -30.43 -8.25 16.46
C GLY A 196 -30.06 -6.90 17.08
N ASP A 197 -30.35 -6.74 18.38
CA ASP A 197 -30.09 -5.51 19.15
C ASP A 197 -28.66 -5.43 19.72
N GLU A 198 -27.76 -6.32 19.30
CA GLU A 198 -26.37 -6.32 19.75
C GLU A 198 -25.54 -5.21 19.09
N HIS A 199 -24.59 -4.67 19.84
CA HIS A 199 -23.66 -3.62 19.38
C HIS A 199 -22.55 -4.16 18.45
N LEU A 200 -22.38 -5.48 18.36
CA LEU A 200 -21.42 -6.15 17.50
C LEU A 200 -22.11 -7.11 16.53
N MET A 201 -21.49 -7.32 15.38
CA MET A 201 -21.96 -8.28 14.38
C MET A 201 -20.81 -9.16 13.91
N THR A 202 -21.02 -10.47 13.91
CA THR A 202 -20.08 -11.41 13.27
C THR A 202 -20.36 -11.49 11.78
N LEU A 203 -19.36 -11.18 10.96
CA LEU A 203 -19.46 -11.28 9.51
C LEU A 203 -19.47 -12.76 9.05
N PRO A 204 -20.09 -13.07 7.89
CA PRO A 204 -20.07 -14.43 7.35
C PRO A 204 -18.63 -14.97 7.15
N PRO A 205 -18.44 -16.30 7.21
CA PRO A 205 -17.13 -16.90 6.97
C PRO A 205 -16.53 -16.46 5.62
N LYS A 206 -15.23 -16.17 5.61
CA LYS A 206 -14.44 -15.73 4.43
C LYS A 206 -14.88 -14.39 3.81
N PHE A 207 -15.73 -13.60 4.46
CA PHE A 207 -16.22 -12.32 3.94
C PHE A 207 -15.10 -11.41 3.39
N SER A 208 -13.97 -11.30 4.11
CA SER A 208 -12.84 -10.44 3.75
C SER A 208 -12.18 -10.74 2.39
N HIS A 209 -12.32 -11.96 1.88
CA HIS A 209 -11.71 -12.40 0.61
C HIS A 209 -12.71 -12.97 -0.39
N SER A 210 -14.00 -12.93 -0.07
CA SER A 210 -15.06 -13.37 -0.96
C SER A 210 -15.69 -12.19 -1.67
N THR A 211 -15.97 -12.33 -2.96
CA THR A 211 -16.73 -11.33 -3.73
C THR A 211 -18.17 -11.24 -3.27
N THR A 212 -18.90 -10.19 -3.64
CA THR A 212 -20.31 -10.02 -3.27
C THR A 212 -21.17 -11.17 -3.79
N VAL A 213 -20.92 -11.64 -5.02
CA VAL A 213 -21.60 -12.81 -5.60
C VAL A 213 -21.32 -14.08 -4.77
N GLN A 214 -20.07 -14.30 -4.36
CA GLN A 214 -19.70 -15.46 -3.55
C GLN A 214 -20.36 -15.43 -2.17
N VAL A 215 -20.39 -14.26 -1.52
CA VAL A 215 -21.06 -14.08 -0.22
C VAL A 215 -22.56 -14.35 -0.37
N LYS A 216 -23.21 -13.80 -1.39
CA LYS A 216 -24.64 -14.04 -1.66
C LYS A 216 -24.94 -15.53 -1.86
N ASN A 217 -24.14 -16.23 -2.65
CA ASN A 217 -24.31 -17.66 -2.89
C ASN A 217 -24.10 -18.50 -1.62
N SER A 218 -23.13 -18.13 -0.77
CA SER A 218 -22.90 -18.78 0.52
C SER A 218 -24.09 -18.61 1.46
N LEU A 219 -24.66 -17.41 1.53
CA LEU A 219 -25.85 -17.14 2.33
C LEU A 219 -27.06 -17.93 1.82
N LEU A 220 -27.30 -17.94 0.50
CA LEU A 220 -28.42 -18.69 -0.11
C LEU A 220 -28.34 -20.20 0.15
N LYS A 221 -27.13 -20.78 0.17
CA LYS A 221 -26.94 -22.21 0.49
C LYS A 221 -27.27 -22.55 1.95
N LYS A 222 -27.17 -21.58 2.87
CA LYS A 222 -27.55 -21.77 4.28
C LYS A 222 -29.07 -21.78 4.51
N PHE A 223 -29.86 -21.35 3.52
CA PHE A 223 -31.33 -21.24 3.60
C PHE A 223 -32.06 -22.20 2.65
N LYS A 224 -31.38 -23.18 2.05
CA LYS A 224 -32.05 -24.28 1.35
C LYS A 224 -32.25 -25.44 2.35
N PRO A 225 -33.49 -25.99 2.45
CA PRO A 225 -33.79 -27.11 3.33
C PRO A 225 -33.03 -28.38 2.94
#